data_AF-A0A2R7Y116-F1
#
_entry.id   AF-A0A2R7Y116-F1
#
_cell.length_a   1.000
_cell.length_b   1.000
_cell.length_c   1.000
_cell.angle_alpha   90.00
_cell.angle_beta   90.00
_cell.angle_gamma   90.00
#
_symmetry.space_group_name_H-M   'P 1'
#
loop_
_entity.id
_entity.type
_entity.pdbx_description
1 polymer ?
#
loop_
_entity_poly.entity_id
_entity_poly.type
_entity_poly.pdbx_seq_one_letter_code
_entity_poly.pdbx_strand_id
1 'polypeptide(L)'
;MERTTIGYSGGTIGLYLYKEISREWPELLDVFRKLTSEEELSGWDREWLKEVAYASGWDFEDVKEDLRLSNIDPSKRAEWYRELFVKYFNEAREQRKK
;
A
#
# COMPACT_ATOMS: atom_id res chain seq x y z
N MET A 1 -6.33 -32.96 -16.47
CA MET A 1 -6.20 -32.16 -15.23
C MET A 1 -6.24 -30.70 -15.61
N GLU A 2 -7.44 -30.15 -15.72
CA GLU A 2 -7.64 -28.74 -16.02
C GLU A 2 -7.37 -27.94 -14.74
N ARG A 3 -6.39 -27.03 -14.79
CA ARG A 3 -6.15 -26.07 -13.71
C ARG A 3 -7.22 -25.00 -13.81
N THR A 4 -8.31 -25.16 -13.07
CA THR A 4 -9.30 -24.10 -12.87
C THR A 4 -8.61 -22.93 -12.18
N THR A 5 -8.33 -21.89 -12.96
CA THR A 5 -7.88 -20.59 -12.44
C THR A 5 -9.06 -20.02 -11.66
N ILE A 6 -9.02 -20.14 -10.33
CA ILE A 6 -10.01 -19.50 -9.46
C ILE A 6 -9.73 -18.00 -9.57
N GLY A 7 -10.51 -17.31 -10.40
CA GLY A 7 -10.54 -15.86 -10.42
C GLY A 7 -10.96 -15.38 -9.03
N TYR A 8 -10.05 -14.76 -8.29
CA TYR A 8 -10.36 -14.12 -7.03
C TYR A 8 -11.31 -12.95 -7.32
N SER A 9 -12.58 -13.12 -6.94
CA SER A 9 -13.54 -12.02 -7.01
C SER A 9 -13.10 -10.95 -6.01
N GLY A 10 -12.78 -9.75 -6.50
CA GLY A 10 -12.31 -8.62 -5.69
C GLY A 10 -13.30 -8.14 -4.60
N GLY A 11 -14.50 -8.72 -4.52
CA GLY A 11 -15.52 -8.35 -3.53
C GLY A 11 -15.22 -8.85 -2.10
N THR A 12 -14.55 -10.00 -1.94
CA THR A 12 -14.34 -10.59 -0.60
C THR A 12 -13.12 -9.97 0.10
N ILE A 13 -12.01 -9.75 -0.63
CA ILE A 13 -10.77 -9.20 -0.05
C ILE A 13 -10.98 -7.76 0.41
N GLY A 14 -11.72 -6.96 -0.36
CA GLY A 14 -11.99 -5.57 0.01
C GLY A 14 -12.85 -5.40 1.24
N LEU A 15 -13.80 -6.31 1.50
CA LEU A 15 -14.60 -6.25 2.73
C LEU A 15 -13.79 -6.62 3.98
N TYR A 16 -12.89 -7.59 3.86
CA TYR A 16 -12.04 -8.02 4.98
C TYR A 16 -11.02 -6.94 5.35
N LEU A 17 -10.36 -6.34 4.36
CA LEU A 17 -9.43 -5.26 4.64
C LEU A 17 -10.14 -4.02 5.19
N TYR A 18 -11.28 -3.63 4.62
CA TYR A 18 -12.06 -2.50 5.13
C TYR A 18 -12.44 -2.71 6.60
N LYS A 19 -12.79 -3.95 6.98
CA LYS A 19 -13.09 -4.32 8.37
C LYS A 19 -11.86 -4.26 9.27
N GLU A 20 -10.68 -4.67 8.80
CA GLU A 20 -9.45 -4.63 9.60
C GLU A 20 -8.94 -3.20 9.77
N ILE A 21 -8.88 -2.41 8.69
CA ILE A 21 -8.49 -0.99 8.75
C ILE A 21 -9.47 -0.22 9.64
N SER A 22 -10.79 -0.39 9.46
CA SER A 22 -11.78 0.31 10.30
C SER A 22 -11.73 -0.09 11.78
N ARG A 23 -11.29 -1.32 12.10
CA ARG A 23 -11.18 -1.78 13.49
C ARG A 23 -9.91 -1.27 14.16
N GLU A 24 -8.79 -1.42 13.50
CA GLU A 24 -7.49 -1.20 14.12
C GLU A 24 -7.04 0.27 13.91
N TRP A 25 -7.24 0.83 12.72
CA TRP A 25 -6.65 2.09 12.26
C TRP A 25 -7.75 2.99 11.63
N PRO A 26 -8.81 3.34 12.38
CA PRO A 26 -9.97 4.06 11.85
C PRO A 26 -9.63 5.43 11.24
N GLU A 27 -8.56 6.07 11.71
CA GLU A 27 -8.03 7.32 11.16
C GLU A 27 -7.55 7.19 9.72
N LEU A 28 -7.03 6.01 9.32
CA LEU A 28 -6.57 5.79 7.96
C LEU A 28 -7.69 5.42 6.99
N LEU A 29 -8.91 5.15 7.49
CA LEU A 29 -10.02 4.70 6.66
C LEU A 29 -10.39 5.74 5.59
N ASP A 30 -10.42 7.02 5.95
CA ASP A 30 -10.75 8.09 5.02
C ASP A 30 -9.60 8.36 4.04
N VAL A 31 -8.35 8.27 4.49
CA VAL A 31 -7.16 8.36 3.63
C VAL A 31 -7.18 7.24 2.59
N PHE A 32 -7.42 6.00 3.03
CA PHE A 32 -7.52 4.84 2.16
C PHE A 32 -8.64 5.00 1.13
N ARG A 33 -9.84 5.40 1.57
CA ARG A 33 -10.98 5.69 0.68
C ARG A 33 -10.59 6.70 -0.40
N LYS A 34 -10.01 7.84 0.00
CA LYS A 34 -9.57 8.89 -0.93
C LYS A 34 -8.54 8.37 -1.93
N LEU A 35 -7.54 7.62 -1.47
CA LEU A 35 -6.52 7.01 -2.35
C LEU A 35 -7.13 6.04 -3.36
N THR A 36 -8.07 5.20 -2.93
CA THR A 36 -8.73 4.23 -3.82
C THR A 36 -9.68 4.88 -4.82
N SER A 37 -10.27 6.03 -4.47
CA SER A 37 -11.18 6.80 -5.32
C SER A 37 -10.48 7.92 -6.11
N GLU A 38 -9.14 7.99 -6.04
CA GLU A 38 -8.32 9.05 -6.66
C GLU A 38 -8.77 10.48 -6.25
N GLU A 39 -9.34 10.61 -5.04
CA GLU A 39 -9.71 11.90 -4.47
C GLU A 39 -8.48 12.65 -3.94
N GLU A 40 -8.58 13.97 -3.88
CA GLU A 40 -7.51 14.80 -3.33
C GLU A 40 -7.34 14.58 -1.82
N LEU A 41 -6.10 14.34 -1.41
CA LEU A 41 -5.71 14.27 0.00
C LEU A 41 -5.70 15.67 0.62
N SER A 42 -6.37 15.80 1.75
CA SER A 42 -6.34 17.01 2.58
C SER A 42 -4.95 17.27 3.15
N GLY A 43 -4.74 18.47 3.70
CA GLY A 43 -3.49 18.81 4.38
C GLY A 43 -3.15 17.82 5.49
N TRP A 44 -4.13 17.43 6.31
CA TRP A 44 -3.93 16.47 7.40
C TRP A 44 -3.60 15.07 6.89
N ASP A 45 -4.29 14.60 5.84
CA ASP A 45 -4.00 13.29 5.24
C ASP A 45 -2.52 13.22 4.79
N ARG A 46 -2.02 14.30 4.21
CA ARG A 46 -0.62 14.40 3.76
C ARG A 46 0.36 14.43 4.92
N GLU A 47 0.07 15.15 5.99
CA GLU A 47 0.95 15.18 7.17
C GLU A 47 1.05 13.80 7.83
N TRP A 48 -0.06 13.07 7.98
CA TRP A 48 -0.01 11.70 8.49
C TRP A 48 0.82 10.76 7.62
N LEU A 49 0.64 10.83 6.30
CA LEU A 49 1.42 10.01 5.37
C LEU A 49 2.92 10.36 5.41
N LYS A 50 3.27 11.64 5.63
CA LYS A 50 4.67 12.05 5.82
C LYS A 50 5.25 11.49 7.12
N GLU A 51 4.49 11.46 8.21
CA GLU A 51 4.94 10.85 9.47
C GLU A 51 5.22 9.36 9.30
N VAL A 52 4.35 8.64 8.58
CA VAL A 52 4.55 7.21 8.26
C VAL A 52 5.79 7.01 7.38
N ALA A 53 5.96 7.82 6.33
CA ALA A 53 7.14 7.79 5.47
C ALA A 53 8.43 8.03 6.28
N TYR A 54 8.43 9.04 7.15
CA TYR A 54 9.54 9.33 8.04
C TYR A 54 9.87 8.17 8.99
N ALA A 55 8.86 7.60 9.65
CA ALA A 55 9.06 6.53 10.64
C ALA A 55 9.50 5.20 10.00
N SER A 56 9.01 4.91 8.79
CA SER A 56 9.37 3.69 8.04
C SER A 56 10.70 3.80 7.29
N GLY A 57 11.15 5.02 7.01
CA GLY A 57 12.25 5.29 6.08
C GLY A 57 11.87 5.06 4.62
N TRP A 58 10.57 4.94 4.31
CA TRP A 58 10.08 4.83 2.94
C TRP A 58 9.83 6.21 2.33
N ASP A 59 9.87 6.27 1.02
CA ASP A 59 9.43 7.40 0.22
C ASP A 59 7.91 7.59 0.37
N PHE A 60 7.49 8.85 0.39
CA PHE A 60 6.09 9.24 0.54
C PHE A 60 5.18 8.62 -0.53
N GLU A 61 5.63 8.52 -1.78
CA GLU A 61 4.83 7.93 -2.86
C GLU A 61 4.71 6.42 -2.70
N ASP A 62 5.74 5.74 -2.17
CA ASP A 62 5.67 4.30 -1.88
C ASP A 62 4.67 4.01 -0.76
N VAL A 63 4.58 4.86 0.28
CA VAL A 63 3.57 4.74 1.35
C VAL A 63 2.16 4.92 0.80
N LYS A 64 1.94 5.92 -0.07
CA LYS A 64 0.64 6.12 -0.74
C LYS A 64 0.25 4.91 -1.55
N GLU A 65 1.19 4.36 -2.30
CA GLU A 65 0.94 3.22 -3.16
C GLU A 65 0.67 1.95 -2.35
N ASP A 66 1.37 1.72 -1.22
CA ASP A 66 1.09 0.62 -0.30
C ASP A 66 -0.38 0.61 0.19
N LEU A 67 -0.84 1.78 0.65
CA LEU A 67 -2.21 1.95 1.12
C LEU A 67 -3.21 1.73 -0.02
N ARG A 68 -2.94 2.27 -1.21
CA ARG A 68 -3.81 2.09 -2.39
C ARG A 68 -3.89 0.62 -2.82
N LEU A 69 -2.77 -0.10 -2.80
CA LEU A 69 -2.68 -1.50 -3.20
C LEU A 69 -3.22 -2.47 -2.14
N SER A 70 -3.58 -1.99 -0.95
CA SER A 70 -4.08 -2.87 0.08
C SER A 70 -5.37 -3.60 -0.38
N ASN A 71 -6.20 -2.99 -1.24
CA ASN A 71 -7.43 -3.59 -1.77
C ASN A 71 -7.27 -4.46 -3.04
N ILE A 72 -6.06 -4.59 -3.59
CA ILE A 72 -5.89 -5.28 -4.87
C ILE A 72 -5.57 -6.77 -4.70
N ASP A 73 -5.51 -7.49 -5.82
CA ASP A 73 -5.11 -8.90 -5.85
C ASP A 73 -3.80 -9.12 -5.06
N PRO A 74 -3.77 -10.05 -4.09
CA PRO A 74 -2.59 -10.29 -3.26
C PRO A 74 -1.32 -10.63 -4.05
N SER A 75 -1.46 -11.28 -5.21
CA SER A 75 -0.32 -11.63 -6.07
C SER A 75 0.29 -10.39 -6.70
N LYS A 76 -0.54 -9.44 -7.14
CA LYS A 76 -0.08 -8.15 -7.65
C LYS A 76 0.59 -7.31 -6.55
N ARG A 77 0.03 -7.32 -5.34
CA ARG A 77 0.65 -6.65 -4.17
C ARG A 77 2.01 -7.28 -3.83
N ALA A 78 2.14 -8.60 -3.90
CA ALA A 78 3.40 -9.31 -3.68
C ALA A 78 4.45 -8.98 -4.75
N GLU A 79 4.04 -8.88 -6.01
CA GLU A 79 4.92 -8.45 -7.10
C GLU A 79 5.43 -7.02 -6.87
N TRP A 80 4.55 -6.09 -6.50
CA TRP A 80 4.92 -4.71 -6.18
C TRP A 80 5.93 -4.63 -5.01
N TYR A 81 5.71 -5.35 -3.91
CA TYR A 81 6.69 -5.38 -2.81
C TYR A 81 8.05 -5.93 -3.23
N ARG A 82 8.09 -6.87 -4.18
CA ARG A 82 9.35 -7.40 -4.72
C ARG A 82 10.12 -6.30 -5.45
N GLU A 83 9.43 -5.48 -6.25
CA GLU A 83 10.03 -4.34 -6.94
C GLU A 83 10.50 -3.28 -5.94
N LEU A 84 9.69 -2.98 -4.93
CA LEU A 84 10.01 -2.06 -3.85
C LEU A 84 11.28 -2.48 -3.09
N PHE A 85 11.38 -3.77 -2.76
CA PHE A 85 12.58 -4.32 -2.13
C PHE A 85 13.83 -4.11 -2.99
N VAL A 86 13.75 -4.39 -4.30
CA VAL A 86 14.89 -4.22 -5.21
C VAL A 86 15.32 -2.75 -5.30
N LYS A 87 14.36 -1.81 -5.34
CA LYS A 87 14.62 -0.37 -5.31
C LYS A 87 15.45 0.00 -4.07
N TYR A 88 14.93 -0.23 -2.87
CA TYR A 88 15.62 0.14 -1.63
C TYR A 88 16.95 -0.60 -1.43
N PHE A 89 17.02 -1.87 -1.84
CA PHE A 89 18.26 -2.63 -1.77
C PHE A 89 19.36 -1.98 -2.64
N ASN A 90 19.02 -1.56 -3.86
CA ASN A 90 19.96 -0.88 -4.74
C ASN A 90 20.34 0.50 -4.19
N GLU A 91 19.39 1.28 -3.69
CA GLU A 91 19.66 2.57 -3.05
C GLU A 91 20.63 2.43 -1.87
N ALA A 92 20.38 1.46 -0.98
CA ALA A 92 21.26 1.18 0.14
C ALA A 92 22.67 0.74 -0.31
N ARG A 93 22.77 -0.05 -1.39
CA ARG A 93 24.06 -0.44 -1.98
C ARG A 93 24.83 0.75 -2.55
N GLU A 94 24.15 1.69 -3.20
CA GLU A 94 24.81 2.90 -3.73
C GLU A 94 25.23 3.86 -2.61
N GLN A 95 24.42 3.98 -1.55
CA GLN A 95 24.81 4.75 -0.36
C GLN A 95 26.03 4.16 0.34
N ARG A 96 26.15 2.82 0.41
CA ARG A 96 27.32 2.15 0.99
C ARG A 96 28.64 2.43 0.24
N LYS A 97 28.58 2.76 -1.05
CA LYS A 97 29.76 3.04 -1.88
C LYS A 97 30.25 4.50 -1.78
N LYS A 98 29.47 5.39 -1.18
CA LYS A 98 29.82 6.79 -0.92
C LYS A 98 30.54 6.93 0.42
#